data_AF-A0A0N0RTI6-F1
#
_entry.id   AF-A0A0N0RTI6-F1
#
_cell.length_a   1.000
_cell.length_b   1.000
_cell.length_c   1.000
_cell.angle_alpha   90.00
_cell.angle_beta   90.00
_cell.angle_gamma   90.00
#
_symmetry.space_group_name_H-M   'P 1'
#
loop_
_entity.id
_entity.type
_entity.pdbx_description
1 polymer ?
#
loop_
_entity_poly.entity_id
_entity_poly.type
_entity_poly.pdbx_seq_one_letter_code
_entity_poly.pdbx_strand_id
1 'polypeptide(L)'
;MSLLLFELATNPEIHNNIRREVLDAAGDSKRLPDARVLERLPWLNGATPVGVSQPDILHNEEIFPEPLEFKPERWFDPSDLELKAFVPFMKGTRSCVGIDFAFDEMHMLTALLAARFDFELYKTTWDRDLKYVRDCFVGAVDSSSKGVRVKIVGDNKRILL
;
A
#
# COMPACT_ATOMS: atom_id res chain seq x y z
N MET A 1 -10.68 6.10 9.67
CA MET A 1 -11.81 6.95 10.12
C MET A 1 -12.89 6.21 10.90
N SER A 2 -13.25 4.96 10.58
CA SER A 2 -13.98 4.11 11.54
C SER A 2 -13.24 4.04 12.88
N LEU A 3 -11.90 3.95 12.83
CA LEU A 3 -10.98 4.28 13.91
C LEU A 3 -11.28 5.65 14.53
N LEU A 4 -11.09 6.77 13.81
CA LEU A 4 -11.25 8.09 14.42
C LEU A 4 -12.65 8.34 15.02
N LEU A 5 -13.76 7.95 14.40
CA LEU A 5 -15.08 8.17 14.99
C LEU A 5 -15.35 7.21 16.16
N PHE A 6 -14.85 5.98 16.08
CA PHE A 6 -14.81 5.05 17.21
C PHE A 6 -14.02 5.69 18.34
N GLU A 7 -12.83 6.23 18.09
CA GLU A 7 -11.99 6.94 19.05
C GLU A 7 -12.68 8.18 19.62
N LEU A 8 -13.36 8.99 18.79
CA LEU A 8 -14.10 10.17 19.25
C LEU A 8 -15.33 9.80 20.07
N ALA A 9 -15.96 8.65 19.80
CA ALA A 9 -17.16 8.19 20.51
C ALA A 9 -16.85 7.41 21.79
N THR A 10 -15.73 6.68 21.84
CA THR A 10 -15.32 5.86 22.99
C THR A 10 -14.34 6.58 23.92
N ASN A 11 -13.72 7.69 23.49
CA ASN A 11 -12.81 8.51 24.31
C ASN A 11 -13.36 9.93 24.51
N PRO A 12 -14.28 10.11 25.46
CA PRO A 12 -14.95 11.39 25.67
C PRO A 12 -13.99 12.49 26.09
N GLU A 13 -12.88 12.19 26.78
CA GLU A 13 -11.88 13.20 27.14
C GLU A 13 -11.10 13.73 25.91
N ILE A 14 -10.69 12.86 24.97
CA ILE A 14 -10.02 13.27 23.71
C ILE A 14 -10.96 14.10 22.86
N HIS A 15 -12.18 13.62 22.72
CA HIS A 15 -13.23 14.39 22.08
C HIS A 15 -13.47 15.72 22.79
N ASN A 16 -13.45 15.76 24.13
CA ASN A 16 -13.61 16.99 24.91
C ASN A 16 -12.40 17.92 24.83
N ASN A 17 -11.18 17.40 24.65
CA ASN A 17 -9.97 18.20 24.49
C ASN A 17 -9.84 18.73 23.06
N ILE A 18 -10.11 17.93 22.03
CA ILE A 18 -10.27 18.40 20.64
C ILE A 18 -11.36 19.46 20.62
N ARG A 19 -12.47 19.23 21.33
CA ARG A 19 -13.54 20.22 21.48
C ARG A 19 -13.05 21.46 22.21
N ARG A 20 -12.39 21.37 23.36
CA ARG A 20 -11.91 22.52 24.13
C ARG A 20 -10.88 23.33 23.34
N GLU A 21 -9.92 22.67 22.72
CA GLU A 21 -8.91 23.29 21.86
C GLU A 21 -9.54 24.04 20.69
N VAL A 22 -10.51 23.41 20.02
CA VAL A 22 -11.23 24.01 18.89
C VAL A 22 -12.11 25.18 19.36
N LEU A 23 -12.66 25.11 20.58
CA LEU A 23 -13.47 26.18 21.17
C LEU A 23 -12.63 27.33 21.74
N ASP A 24 -11.49 27.06 22.37
CA ASP A 24 -10.55 28.07 22.89
C ASP A 24 -9.92 28.86 21.74
N ALA A 25 -9.58 28.17 20.65
CA ALA A 25 -9.14 28.82 19.42
C ALA A 25 -10.26 29.64 18.75
N ALA A 26 -11.53 29.42 19.10
CA ALA A 26 -12.70 30.13 18.58
C ALA A 26 -13.10 31.33 19.45
N GLY A 27 -12.93 31.24 20.77
CA GLY A 27 -13.32 32.27 21.74
C GLY A 27 -14.84 32.46 21.84
N ASP A 28 -15.30 33.67 22.16
CA ASP A 28 -16.75 34.03 22.27
C ASP A 28 -17.47 34.10 20.92
N SER A 29 -16.71 33.89 19.86
CA SER A 29 -17.26 33.68 18.56
C SER A 29 -18.21 32.50 18.61
N LYS A 30 -19.41 32.67 18.05
CA LYS A 30 -20.30 31.54 17.75
C LYS A 30 -19.78 30.69 16.57
N ARG A 31 -18.51 30.85 16.18
CA ARG A 31 -17.89 30.33 14.94
C ARG A 31 -16.48 29.79 15.20
N LEU A 32 -16.11 28.72 14.47
CA LEU A 32 -14.83 27.97 14.56
C LEU A 32 -13.57 28.75 14.12
N PRO A 33 -12.36 28.30 14.52
CA PRO A 33 -11.07 28.94 14.19
C PRO A 33 -10.62 28.73 12.75
N ASP A 34 -9.58 29.47 12.37
CA ASP A 34 -8.92 29.35 11.06
C ASP A 34 -8.21 27.99 10.86
N ALA A 35 -8.24 27.43 9.65
CA ALA A 35 -7.70 26.10 9.35
C ALA A 35 -6.18 25.96 9.51
N ARG A 36 -5.38 26.99 9.25
CA ARG A 36 -3.92 26.92 9.54
C ARG A 36 -3.66 26.96 11.02
N VAL A 37 -4.60 27.50 11.78
CA VAL A 37 -4.65 27.31 13.22
C VAL A 37 -5.04 25.87 13.49
N LEU A 38 -6.12 25.32 12.92
CA LEU A 38 -6.59 23.92 13.08
C LEU A 38 -5.55 22.83 12.72
N GLU A 39 -4.79 22.99 11.63
CA GLU A 39 -3.69 22.09 11.22
C GLU A 39 -2.48 22.22 12.15
N ARG A 40 -2.36 23.36 12.84
CA ARG A 40 -1.41 23.57 13.92
C ARG A 40 -2.02 23.26 15.28
N LEU A 41 -3.33 23.00 15.35
CA LEU A 41 -4.04 22.67 16.58
C LEU A 41 -3.72 21.21 16.88
N PRO A 42 -2.95 20.99 17.95
CA PRO A 42 -2.31 19.71 18.16
C PRO A 42 -3.32 18.56 18.34
N TRP A 43 -4.47 18.78 18.98
CA TRP A 43 -5.45 17.70 19.17
C TRP A 43 -6.23 17.38 17.90
N LEU A 44 -6.64 18.40 17.14
CA LEU A 44 -7.39 18.20 15.90
C LEU A 44 -6.53 17.58 14.77
N ASN A 45 -5.29 18.04 14.58
CA ASN A 45 -4.40 17.48 13.58
C ASN A 45 -3.89 16.09 13.98
N GLY A 46 -3.65 15.87 15.29
CA GLY A 46 -3.22 14.59 15.84
C GLY A 46 -4.28 13.48 15.78
N ALA A 47 -5.55 13.83 15.67
CA ALA A 47 -6.65 12.87 15.55
C ALA A 47 -7.06 12.61 14.10
N THR A 48 -6.63 13.43 13.15
CA THR A 48 -6.95 13.26 11.73
C THR A 48 -5.97 12.25 11.12
N PRO A 49 -6.34 10.97 10.88
CA PRO A 49 -5.37 9.96 10.46
C PRO A 49 -4.68 10.34 9.14
N VAL A 50 -3.35 10.33 9.16
CA VAL A 50 -2.50 10.57 7.98
C VAL A 50 -1.67 9.32 7.74
N GLY A 51 -2.17 8.44 6.89
CA GLY A 51 -1.53 7.19 6.50
C GLY A 51 -2.21 6.65 5.26
N VAL A 52 -1.44 5.97 4.42
CA VAL A 52 -1.98 5.37 3.20
C VAL A 52 -1.71 3.88 3.22
N SER A 53 -2.75 3.09 2.99
CA SER A 53 -2.59 1.69 2.64
C SER A 53 -2.08 1.64 1.20
N GLN A 54 -0.92 1.01 0.99
CA GLN A 54 -0.36 0.84 -0.34
C GLN A 54 -1.33 0.07 -1.27
N PRO A 55 -2.00 -1.01 -0.82
CA PRO A 55 -3.10 -1.60 -1.58
C PRO A 55 -4.20 -0.61 -1.96
N ASP A 56 -4.54 0.36 -1.12
CA ASP A 56 -5.59 1.35 -1.43
C ASP A 56 -5.18 2.26 -2.60
N ILE A 57 -3.88 2.54 -2.78
CA ILE A 57 -3.39 3.28 -3.96
C ILE A 57 -3.25 2.35 -5.16
N LEU A 58 -2.54 1.23 -4.99
CA LEU A 58 -2.12 0.37 -6.11
C LEU A 58 -3.29 -0.44 -6.69
N HIS A 59 -4.34 -0.70 -5.92
CA HIS A 59 -5.57 -1.36 -6.39
C HIS A 59 -6.68 -0.35 -6.69
N ASN A 60 -6.37 0.94 -6.74
CA ASN A 60 -7.35 1.95 -7.17
C ASN A 60 -7.52 1.87 -8.69
N GLU A 61 -8.68 1.40 -9.15
CA GLU A 61 -9.02 1.28 -10.58
C GLU A 61 -9.00 2.61 -11.33
N GLU A 62 -9.19 3.74 -10.65
CA GLU A 62 -9.14 5.07 -11.25
C GLU A 62 -7.72 5.50 -11.61
N ILE A 63 -6.74 5.00 -10.84
CA ILE A 63 -5.32 5.26 -11.09
C ILE A 63 -4.78 4.20 -12.06
N PHE A 64 -5.15 2.94 -11.86
CA PHE A 64 -4.66 1.80 -12.62
C PHE A 64 -5.85 0.98 -13.17
N PRO A 65 -6.30 1.18 -14.44
CA PRO A 65 -7.44 0.45 -15.00
C PRO A 65 -7.21 -1.07 -15.01
N GLU A 66 -8.16 -1.86 -14.50
CA GLU A 66 -7.99 -3.31 -14.29
C GLU A 66 -6.75 -3.60 -13.41
N PRO A 67 -6.69 -3.08 -12.16
CA PRO A 67 -5.47 -3.08 -11.36
C PRO A 67 -5.08 -4.47 -10.85
N LEU A 68 -6.04 -5.40 -10.83
CA LEU A 68 -5.82 -6.78 -10.42
C LEU A 68 -5.34 -7.67 -11.57
N GLU A 69 -5.37 -7.18 -12.81
CA GLU A 69 -4.86 -7.89 -13.98
C GLU A 69 -3.36 -7.66 -14.15
N PHE A 70 -2.61 -8.75 -14.37
CA PHE A 70 -1.17 -8.67 -14.63
C PHE A 70 -0.91 -8.24 -16.09
N LYS A 71 -0.71 -6.94 -16.27
CA LYS A 71 -0.52 -6.28 -17.59
C LYS A 71 0.80 -5.51 -17.67
N PRO A 72 1.93 -6.16 -18.03
CA PRO A 72 3.22 -5.49 -18.19
C PRO A 72 3.17 -4.31 -19.16
N GLU A 73 2.34 -4.39 -20.20
CA GLU A 73 2.18 -3.38 -21.24
C GLU A 73 1.69 -2.03 -20.71
N ARG A 74 1.07 -2.00 -19.52
CA ARG A 74 0.67 -0.76 -18.83
C ARG A 74 1.84 0.21 -18.66
N TRP A 75 3.05 -0.33 -18.51
CA TRP A 75 4.25 0.47 -18.24
C TRP A 75 5.02 0.86 -19.50
N PHE A 76 4.52 0.56 -20.70
CA PHE A 76 5.19 0.93 -21.95
C PHE A 76 5.02 2.42 -22.27
N ASP A 77 3.88 2.99 -21.90
CA ASP A 77 3.58 4.42 -22.00
C ASP A 77 2.69 4.85 -20.81
N PRO A 78 3.23 4.83 -19.57
CA PRO A 78 2.45 5.13 -18.38
C PRO A 78 2.18 6.63 -18.29
N SER A 79 1.00 6.98 -17.79
CA SER A 79 0.67 8.36 -17.49
C SER A 79 1.48 8.92 -16.32
N ASP A 80 1.60 10.25 -16.23
CA ASP A 80 2.22 10.94 -15.10
C ASP A 80 1.58 10.59 -13.74
N LEU A 81 0.27 10.31 -13.74
CA LEU A 81 -0.47 9.96 -12.53
C LEU A 81 -0.08 8.57 -12.05
N GLU A 82 -0.05 7.59 -12.95
CA GLU A 82 0.41 6.23 -12.66
C GLU A 82 1.84 6.26 -12.11
N LEU A 83 2.73 7.04 -12.74
CA LEU A 83 4.10 7.22 -12.24
C LEU A 83 4.18 7.85 -10.85
N LYS A 84 3.31 8.82 -10.54
CA LYS A 84 3.30 9.49 -9.24
C LYS A 84 2.71 8.62 -8.13
N ALA A 85 1.71 7.82 -8.47
CA ALA A 85 0.97 6.94 -7.58
C ALA A 85 1.59 5.54 -7.45
N PHE A 86 2.49 5.17 -8.36
CA PHE A 86 3.30 3.97 -8.23
C PHE A 86 4.31 4.14 -7.10
N VAL A 87 3.89 3.75 -5.90
CA VAL A 87 4.67 3.86 -4.66
C VAL A 87 4.89 2.48 -4.00
N PRO A 88 5.33 1.45 -4.75
CA PRO A 88 5.50 0.09 -4.20
C PRO A 88 6.55 0.01 -3.08
N PHE A 89 7.38 1.05 -2.97
CA PHE A 89 8.44 1.23 -1.99
C PHE A 89 8.27 2.54 -1.21
N MET A 90 7.04 3.07 -1.15
CA MET A 90 6.69 4.40 -0.63
C MET A 90 7.43 5.52 -1.39
N LYS A 91 7.23 6.77 -0.98
CA LYS A 91 7.80 7.95 -1.66
C LYS A 91 8.24 9.02 -0.66
N GLY A 92 9.18 9.86 -1.08
CA GLY A 92 9.73 10.95 -0.28
C GLY A 92 11.00 10.53 0.47
N THR A 93 11.45 11.33 1.42
CA THR A 93 12.72 11.13 2.14
C THR A 93 12.77 9.87 3.01
N ARG A 94 11.68 9.10 3.08
CA ARG A 94 11.51 7.88 3.86
C ARG A 94 11.08 6.68 3.01
N SER A 95 11.22 6.75 1.69
CA SER A 95 11.04 5.58 0.82
C SER A 95 12.08 4.49 1.10
N CYS A 96 11.88 3.30 0.54
CA CYS A 96 12.82 2.18 0.67
C CYS A 96 14.23 2.58 0.25
N VAL A 97 15.22 2.30 1.11
CA VAL A 97 16.64 2.55 0.80
C VAL A 97 17.21 1.55 -0.21
N GLY A 98 16.63 0.35 -0.27
CA GLY A 98 17.05 -0.72 -1.17
C GLY A 98 16.27 -0.76 -2.47
N ILE A 99 15.60 0.33 -2.86
CA ILE A 99 14.72 0.35 -4.05
C ILE A 99 15.46 -0.08 -5.31
N ASP A 100 16.65 0.46 -5.54
CA ASP A 100 17.44 0.15 -6.73
C ASP A 100 17.92 -1.30 -6.72
N PHE A 101 18.44 -1.77 -5.58
CA PHE A 101 18.86 -3.17 -5.41
C PHE A 101 17.71 -4.16 -5.60
N ALA A 102 16.53 -3.85 -5.03
CA ALA A 102 15.34 -4.69 -5.15
C ALA A 102 14.90 -4.79 -6.61
N PHE A 103 14.92 -3.68 -7.35
CA PHE A 103 14.65 -3.72 -8.79
C PHE A 103 15.69 -4.56 -9.53
N ASP A 104 16.98 -4.36 -9.30
CA ASP A 104 18.03 -5.15 -9.96
C ASP A 104 17.85 -6.65 -9.71
N GLU A 105 17.62 -7.05 -8.46
CA GLU A 105 17.38 -8.45 -8.08
C GLU A 105 16.11 -9.01 -8.76
N MET A 106 15.00 -8.26 -8.74
CA MET A 106 13.74 -8.68 -9.39
C MET A 106 13.90 -8.83 -10.90
N HIS A 107 14.62 -7.92 -11.57
CA HIS A 107 14.87 -8.02 -13.01
C HIS A 107 15.75 -9.22 -13.34
N MET A 108 16.85 -9.42 -12.61
CA MET A 108 17.75 -10.55 -12.83
C MET A 108 17.05 -11.89 -12.59
N LEU A 109 16.32 -12.02 -11.48
CA LEU A 109 15.61 -13.26 -11.14
C LEU A 109 14.51 -13.57 -12.15
N THR A 110 13.69 -12.57 -12.52
CA THR A 110 12.63 -12.75 -13.52
C THR A 110 13.20 -13.16 -14.87
N ALA A 111 14.27 -12.49 -15.33
CA ALA A 111 14.93 -12.82 -16.59
C ALA A 111 15.51 -14.24 -16.58
N LEU A 112 16.17 -14.63 -15.49
CA LEU A 112 16.71 -15.98 -15.31
C LEU A 112 15.60 -17.03 -15.34
N LEU A 113 14.53 -16.84 -14.55
CA LEU A 113 13.43 -17.79 -14.47
C LEU A 113 12.77 -17.97 -15.84
N ALA A 114 12.49 -16.88 -16.55
CA ALA A 114 11.85 -16.90 -17.86
C ALA A 114 12.74 -17.52 -18.96
N ALA A 115 14.06 -17.29 -18.92
CA ALA A 115 14.97 -17.78 -19.96
C ALA A 115 15.42 -19.23 -19.75
N ARG A 116 15.47 -19.68 -18.49
CA ARG A 116 16.04 -20.99 -18.13
C ARG A 116 14.99 -22.08 -17.92
N PHE A 117 13.86 -21.76 -17.31
CA PHE A 117 12.93 -22.80 -16.86
C PHE A 117 11.56 -22.66 -17.50
N ASP A 118 11.02 -23.78 -17.95
CA ASP A 118 9.58 -23.93 -18.18
C ASP A 118 8.94 -24.48 -16.91
N PHE A 119 7.90 -23.83 -16.41
CA PHE A 119 7.25 -24.23 -15.17
C PHE A 119 5.74 -24.04 -15.19
N GLU A 120 5.06 -24.92 -14.46
CA GLU A 120 3.61 -24.91 -14.29
C GLU A 120 3.25 -24.81 -12.81
N LEU A 121 2.09 -24.23 -12.48
CA LEU A 121 1.61 -24.14 -11.10
C LEU A 121 1.47 -25.55 -10.47
N TYR A 122 1.97 -25.71 -9.25
CA TYR A 122 1.89 -26.95 -8.50
C TYR A 122 1.09 -26.79 -7.22
N LYS A 123 -0.16 -27.27 -7.24
CA LYS A 123 -1.08 -27.23 -6.09
C LYS A 123 -1.12 -25.82 -5.48
N THR A 124 -1.19 -24.80 -6.31
CA THR A 124 -1.26 -23.38 -5.95
C THR A 124 -2.54 -22.79 -6.52
N THR A 125 -3.24 -21.97 -5.74
CA THR A 125 -4.45 -21.26 -6.17
C THR A 125 -4.38 -19.80 -5.76
N TRP A 126 -5.03 -18.93 -6.54
CA TRP A 126 -5.08 -17.50 -6.25
C TRP A 126 -5.64 -17.20 -4.86
N ASP A 127 -6.83 -17.72 -4.55
CA ASP A 127 -7.54 -17.39 -3.31
C ASP A 127 -6.80 -17.81 -2.04
N ARG A 128 -6.02 -18.89 -2.10
CA ARG A 128 -5.29 -19.39 -0.93
C ARG A 128 -3.89 -18.78 -0.84
N ASP A 129 -3.14 -18.75 -1.94
CA ASP A 129 -1.70 -18.53 -1.90
C ASP A 129 -1.25 -17.13 -2.33
N LEU A 130 -2.14 -16.32 -2.90
CA LEU A 130 -1.81 -14.96 -3.37
C LEU A 130 -2.75 -13.90 -2.84
N LYS A 131 -4.06 -14.18 -2.74
CA LYS A 131 -5.05 -13.22 -2.24
C LYS A 131 -4.76 -12.94 -0.77
N TYR A 132 -4.40 -11.70 -0.47
CA TYR A 132 -4.25 -11.25 0.90
C TYR A 132 -5.63 -11.24 1.56
N VAL A 133 -5.72 -11.83 2.75
CA VAL A 133 -6.93 -11.82 3.59
C VAL A 133 -6.80 -10.82 4.73
N ARG A 134 -5.57 -10.37 4.99
CA ARG A 134 -5.23 -9.42 6.03
C ARG A 134 -4.10 -8.51 5.54
N ASP A 135 -4.24 -7.22 5.79
CA ASP A 135 -3.16 -6.26 5.61
C ASP A 135 -2.34 -6.21 6.91
N CYS A 136 -1.12 -6.72 6.86
CA CYS A 136 -0.21 -6.83 8.01
C CYS A 136 1.15 -6.22 7.65
N PHE A 137 1.14 -5.03 7.06
CA PHE A 137 2.30 -4.33 6.48
C PHE A 137 2.86 -5.00 5.21
N VAL A 138 2.94 -6.33 5.22
CA VAL A 138 3.06 -7.18 4.04
C VAL A 138 1.79 -8.03 4.01
N GLY A 139 1.00 -7.93 2.93
CA GLY A 139 -0.28 -8.62 2.82
C GLY A 139 -0.16 -10.11 3.14
N ALA A 140 -0.92 -10.58 4.12
CA ALA A 140 -0.90 -11.97 4.55
C ALA A 140 -1.99 -12.76 3.83
N VAL A 141 -1.61 -13.88 3.23
CA VAL A 141 -2.51 -14.80 2.53
C VAL A 141 -3.19 -15.76 3.51
N ASP A 142 -3.98 -16.70 3.00
CA ASP A 142 -4.65 -17.71 3.81
C ASP A 142 -3.62 -18.51 4.64
N SER A 143 -3.96 -18.78 5.90
CA SER A 143 -3.07 -19.48 6.83
C SER A 143 -2.69 -20.91 6.41
N SER A 144 -3.49 -21.54 5.56
CA SER A 144 -3.21 -22.86 5.00
C SER A 144 -2.27 -22.82 3.78
N SER A 145 -1.89 -21.63 3.31
CA SER A 145 -0.99 -21.47 2.18
C SER A 145 0.39 -22.08 2.46
N LYS A 146 0.99 -22.67 1.42
CA LYS A 146 2.39 -23.12 1.41
C LYS A 146 3.25 -22.25 0.49
N GLY A 147 2.77 -21.04 0.16
CA GLY A 147 3.33 -20.17 -0.85
C GLY A 147 3.04 -20.61 -2.29
N VAL A 148 3.50 -19.79 -3.23
CA VAL A 148 3.47 -20.12 -4.66
C VAL A 148 4.46 -21.23 -4.92
N ARG A 149 3.98 -22.35 -5.47
CA ARG A 149 4.79 -23.51 -5.81
C ARG A 149 4.59 -23.82 -7.27
N VAL A 150 5.70 -24.15 -7.91
CA VAL A 150 5.73 -24.52 -9.32
C VAL A 150 6.44 -25.85 -9.49
N LYS A 151 6.09 -26.57 -10.56
CA LYS A 151 6.81 -27.74 -11.02
C LYS A 151 7.60 -27.35 -12.25
N ILE A 152 8.90 -27.61 -12.23
CA ILE A 152 9.74 -27.46 -13.42
C ILE A 152 9.41 -28.59 -14.40
N VAL A 153 9.05 -28.21 -15.62
CA VAL A 153 8.74 -29.13 -16.72
C VAL A 153 9.79 -29.07 -17.83
N GLY A 154 10.62 -28.02 -17.86
CA GLY A 154 11.77 -27.87 -18.76
C GLY A 154 12.92 -27.08 -18.13
N ASP A 155 14.17 -27.41 -18.50
CA ASP A 155 15.40 -26.73 -18.04
C ASP A 155 16.36 -26.52 -19.23
N ASN A 156 16.45 -25.28 -19.69
CA ASN A 156 17.33 -24.84 -20.76
C ASN A 156 18.75 -24.58 -20.22
N LYS A 157 19.57 -25.63 -20.26
CA LYS A 157 20.95 -25.62 -19.75
C LYS A 157 21.94 -24.74 -20.51
N ARG A 158 21.50 -24.03 -21.57
CA ARG A 158 22.34 -23.02 -22.25
C ARG A 158 22.54 -21.77 -21.41
N ILE A 159 21.60 -21.47 -20.52
CA ILE A 159 21.70 -20.35 -19.56
C ILE A 159 22.32 -20.89 -18.27
N LEU A 160 23.59 -20.59 -18.07
CA LEU A 160 24.34 -20.98 -16.88
C LEU A 160 24.18 -19.93 -15.77
N LEU A 161 24.24 -20.39 -14.52
CA LEU A 161 24.27 -19.58 -13.32
C LEU A 161 25.72 -19.28 -12.94
#